data_AF-A0A0W0U4U9-F1
#
_entry.id   AF-A0A0W0U4U9-F1
#
_cell.length_a   1.000
_cell.length_b   1.000
_cell.length_c   1.000
_cell.angle_alpha   90.00
_cell.angle_beta   90.00
_cell.angle_gamma   90.00
#
_symmetry.space_group_name_H-M   'P 1'
#
loop_
_entity.id
_entity.type
_entity.pdbx_description
1 polymer ?
#
loop_
_entity_poly.entity_id
_entity_poly.type
_entity_poly.pdbx_seq_one_letter_code
_entity_poly.pdbx_strand_id
1 'polypeptide(L)'
;MIIEINDNIKIWKEFNPIELSMDENLFNSTDSNRNLAKLGFNKERIAIKNRWFDVLTPSELIRKRNEADGYYRVVYIQINMENGEYYIGKANRPKWSELKRYQGSGLKFLNKFNKNSDEFVRFYIALCKTAEETELLESTLVNSELLSDEKCLNLVAGGGGTTKHHSIAETREKKREYMKSHPEQFQPMLEASKNAFQSGDTPALRARSQRIKKAMSDEKYREMTSERIKNWMAKNPGEYAKARKNNHEAIKTPESQAKRKASFDNWIKNNPEEYQAWQQKLISSRTTPEANEKRKASLREWGEKNPQKAHENAKIRAKASAEKLSKAVCMIDMQSGEILKTFPSQHAAAKWLVENGKAKNLNCVSSISSVCLRKPCSTGYGYRKKAYGYDWRFASEIQIKD
;
A
#
# COMPACT_ATOMS: atom_id res chain seq x y z
N MET A 1 -63.56 -16.15 0.74
CA MET A 1 -62.97 -16.72 -0.49
C MET A 1 -61.53 -17.12 -0.23
N ILE A 2 -61.12 -18.34 -0.60
CA ILE A 2 -59.70 -18.77 -0.53
C ILE A 2 -59.15 -18.77 -1.97
N ILE A 3 -58.00 -18.13 -2.15
CA ILE A 3 -57.22 -18.10 -3.38
C ILE A 3 -55.95 -18.91 -3.12
N GLU A 4 -55.75 -19.98 -3.86
CA GLU A 4 -54.50 -20.75 -3.81
C GLU A 4 -53.51 -20.12 -4.79
N ILE A 5 -52.35 -19.69 -4.29
CA ILE A 5 -51.29 -19.08 -5.12
C ILE A 5 -50.30 -20.14 -5.56
N ASN A 6 -49.89 -20.98 -4.62
CA ASN A 6 -49.04 -22.16 -4.82
C ASN A 6 -49.25 -23.13 -3.64
N ASP A 7 -48.50 -24.23 -3.62
CA ASP A 7 -48.61 -25.27 -2.59
C ASP A 7 -48.38 -24.76 -1.16
N ASN A 8 -47.56 -23.71 -1.01
CA ASN A 8 -47.14 -23.16 0.28
C ASN A 8 -47.92 -21.90 0.70
N ILE A 9 -48.55 -21.19 -0.24
CA ILE A 9 -49.14 -19.86 -0.04
C ILE A 9 -50.61 -19.85 -0.46
N LYS A 10 -51.49 -19.50 0.49
CA LYS A 10 -52.93 -19.28 0.25
C LYS A 10 -53.36 -17.94 0.80
N ILE A 11 -54.27 -17.25 0.11
CA ILE A 11 -54.84 -15.97 0.55
C ILE A 11 -56.32 -16.17 0.82
N TRP A 12 -56.77 -15.86 2.02
CA TRP A 12 -58.18 -15.78 2.36
C TRP A 12 -58.62 -14.33 2.38
N LYS A 13 -59.76 -14.05 1.76
CA LYS A 13 -60.44 -12.75 1.83
C LYS A 13 -61.86 -12.96 2.35
N GLU A 14 -62.32 -12.10 3.25
CA GLU A 14 -63.66 -12.18 3.83
C GLU A 14 -64.73 -12.06 2.73
N PHE A 15 -64.59 -11.05 1.87
CA PHE A 15 -65.49 -10.82 0.74
C PHE A 15 -64.77 -10.95 -0.61
N ASN A 16 -65.49 -11.42 -1.64
CA ASN A 16 -64.98 -11.52 -3.00
C ASN A 16 -64.88 -10.11 -3.64
N PRO A 17 -63.70 -9.67 -4.13
CA PRO A 17 -63.53 -8.35 -4.73
C PRO A 17 -64.46 -8.06 -5.93
N ILE A 18 -64.77 -9.07 -6.74
CA ILE A 18 -65.64 -8.92 -7.92
C ILE A 18 -67.09 -8.71 -7.49
N GLU A 19 -67.56 -9.47 -6.49
CA GLU A 19 -68.90 -9.30 -5.93
C GLU A 19 -69.05 -7.96 -5.20
N LEU A 20 -67.97 -7.47 -4.58
CA LEU A 20 -67.94 -6.14 -3.97
C LEU A 20 -68.01 -5.02 -5.02
N SER A 21 -67.37 -5.18 -6.18
CA SER A 21 -67.36 -4.15 -7.23
C SER A 21 -68.64 -4.13 -8.08
N MET A 22 -69.36 -5.26 -8.18
CA MET A 22 -70.64 -5.35 -8.89
C MET A 22 -71.84 -4.85 -8.06
N ASP A 23 -71.64 -4.59 -6.77
CA ASP A 23 -72.70 -4.13 -5.86
C ASP A 23 -72.77 -2.60 -5.86
N GLU A 24 -73.52 -2.05 -6.82
CA GLU A 24 -73.67 -0.62 -7.14
C GLU A 24 -74.13 0.26 -5.96
N ASN A 25 -74.75 -0.34 -4.93
CA ASN A 25 -75.23 0.40 -3.77
C ASN A 25 -74.16 0.48 -2.67
N LEU A 26 -73.39 1.57 -2.67
CA LEU A 26 -72.22 1.76 -1.80
C LEU A 26 -72.50 1.65 -0.29
N PHE A 27 -73.74 1.90 0.17
CA PHE A 27 -74.08 2.01 1.61
C PHE A 27 -75.41 1.38 2.05
N ASN A 28 -76.10 0.59 1.21
CA ASN A 28 -77.38 -0.02 1.60
C ASN A 28 -77.25 -1.37 2.32
N SER A 29 -76.02 -1.83 2.59
CA SER A 29 -75.78 -3.03 3.38
C SER A 29 -75.89 -2.71 4.88
N THR A 30 -76.77 -3.41 5.60
CA THR A 30 -76.80 -3.41 7.08
C THR A 30 -75.55 -4.06 7.69
N ASP A 31 -74.78 -4.80 6.89
CA ASP A 31 -73.50 -5.36 7.29
C ASP A 31 -72.38 -4.31 7.19
N SER A 32 -71.98 -3.81 8.36
CA SER A 32 -70.88 -2.87 8.52
C SER A 32 -69.54 -3.38 7.97
N ASN A 33 -69.28 -4.69 8.02
CA ASN A 33 -68.03 -5.27 7.51
C ASN A 33 -67.99 -5.24 5.99
N ARG A 34 -69.12 -5.45 5.33
CA ARG A 34 -69.23 -5.36 3.86
C ARG A 34 -69.00 -3.92 3.37
N ASN A 35 -69.54 -2.93 4.09
CA ASN A 35 -69.28 -1.52 3.79
C ASN A 35 -67.80 -1.15 4.00
N LEU A 36 -67.16 -1.65 5.06
CA LEU A 36 -65.72 -1.47 5.28
C LEU A 36 -64.88 -2.13 4.18
N ALA A 37 -65.29 -3.32 3.73
CA ALA A 37 -64.63 -4.01 2.62
C ALA A 37 -64.73 -3.23 1.31
N LYS A 38 -65.88 -2.59 1.01
CA LYS A 38 -66.03 -1.65 -0.13
C LYS A 38 -65.11 -0.43 -0.03
N LEU A 39 -64.82 0.03 1.19
CA LEU A 39 -63.87 1.11 1.47
C LEU A 39 -62.40 0.66 1.46
N GLY A 40 -62.11 -0.59 1.07
CA GLY A 40 -60.76 -1.14 0.97
C GLY A 40 -60.23 -1.78 2.26
N PHE A 41 -61.08 -1.94 3.29
CA PHE A 41 -60.75 -2.62 4.54
C PHE A 41 -61.33 -4.04 4.57
N ASN A 42 -61.10 -4.81 3.50
CA ASN A 42 -61.47 -6.22 3.46
C ASN A 42 -60.50 -6.99 4.38
N LYS A 43 -61.00 -7.85 5.27
CA LYS A 43 -60.11 -8.66 6.10
C LYS A 43 -59.42 -9.69 5.22
N GLU A 44 -58.10 -9.67 5.24
CA GLU A 44 -57.27 -10.60 4.49
C GLU A 44 -56.42 -11.43 5.45
N ARG A 45 -56.24 -12.71 5.14
CA ARG A 45 -55.35 -13.61 5.86
C ARG A 45 -54.47 -14.35 4.87
N ILE A 46 -53.22 -14.61 5.23
CA ILE A 46 -52.28 -15.35 4.40
C ILE A 46 -51.84 -16.60 5.14
N ALA A 47 -51.97 -17.75 4.49
CA ALA A 47 -51.39 -19.00 4.94
C ALA A 47 -49.97 -19.13 4.39
N ILE A 48 -49.01 -19.43 5.25
CA ILE A 48 -47.67 -19.87 4.88
C ILE A 48 -47.48 -21.26 5.50
N LYS A 49 -47.32 -22.29 4.67
CA LYS A 49 -47.16 -23.69 5.12
C LYS A 49 -48.23 -24.12 6.13
N ASN A 50 -49.49 -23.81 5.83
CA ASN A 50 -50.68 -24.07 6.67
C ASN A 50 -50.84 -23.20 7.93
N ARG A 51 -49.92 -22.28 8.22
CA ARG A 51 -50.09 -21.31 9.31
C ARG A 51 -50.71 -20.02 8.79
N TRP A 52 -51.87 -19.65 9.31
CA TRP A 52 -52.59 -18.43 8.93
C TRP A 52 -52.09 -17.21 9.72
N PHE A 53 -51.91 -16.11 9.00
CA PHE A 53 -51.54 -14.80 9.52
C PHE A 53 -52.58 -13.76 9.07
N ASP A 54 -52.97 -12.89 9.98
CA ASP A 54 -53.85 -11.77 9.65
C ASP A 54 -53.02 -10.67 8.97
N VAL A 55 -53.49 -10.19 7.83
CA VAL A 55 -52.83 -9.10 7.10
C VAL A 55 -53.10 -7.79 7.83
N LEU A 56 -52.03 -7.11 8.21
CA LEU A 56 -52.09 -5.84 8.90
C LEU A 56 -52.33 -4.71 7.90
N THR A 57 -53.33 -3.89 8.19
CA THR A 57 -53.63 -2.71 7.38
C THR A 57 -52.59 -1.61 7.61
N PRO A 58 -52.35 -0.71 6.62
CA PRO A 58 -51.47 0.44 6.80
C PRO A 58 -51.84 1.31 8.02
N SER A 59 -53.14 1.47 8.28
CA SER A 59 -53.66 2.24 9.41
C SER A 59 -53.28 1.63 10.77
N GLU A 60 -53.32 0.31 10.89
CA GLU A 60 -52.89 -0.40 12.11
C GLU A 60 -51.38 -0.32 12.30
N LEU A 61 -50.62 -0.46 11.22
CA LEU A 61 -49.17 -0.41 11.25
C LEU A 61 -48.66 0.96 11.70
N ILE A 62 -49.20 2.05 11.15
CA ILE A 62 -48.78 3.43 11.51
C ILE A 62 -48.92 3.68 13.01
N ARG A 63 -50.01 3.17 13.62
CA ARG A 63 -50.35 3.36 15.04
C ARG A 63 -49.57 2.43 15.97
N LYS A 64 -49.12 1.27 15.49
CA LYS A 64 -48.39 0.27 16.28
C LYS A 64 -46.86 0.40 16.16
N ARG A 65 -46.37 1.64 16.19
CA ARG A 65 -44.93 1.93 16.31
C ARG A 65 -44.45 1.46 17.70
N ASN A 66 -43.27 0.87 17.81
CA ASN A 66 -42.76 0.46 19.12
C ASN A 66 -42.56 1.69 20.02
N GLU A 67 -43.14 1.68 21.21
CA GLU A 67 -43.10 2.79 22.17
C GLU A 67 -41.70 3.02 22.77
N ALA A 68 -40.88 1.97 22.91
CA ALA A 68 -39.59 2.03 23.58
C ALA A 68 -38.49 2.70 22.75
N ASP A 69 -38.42 2.41 21.44
CA ASP A 69 -37.36 2.90 20.55
C ASP A 69 -37.87 3.57 19.27
N GLY A 70 -39.18 3.57 19.04
CA GLY A 70 -39.78 4.20 17.87
C GLY A 70 -39.51 3.46 16.56
N TYR A 71 -39.17 2.17 16.57
CA TYR A 71 -39.03 1.41 15.32
C TYR A 71 -40.33 0.70 14.92
N TYR A 72 -40.58 0.64 13.62
CA TYR A 72 -41.48 -0.33 13.01
C TYR A 72 -40.71 -1.61 12.78
N ARG A 73 -41.18 -2.69 13.40
CA ARG A 73 -40.61 -4.03 13.29
C ARG A 73 -41.67 -4.97 12.78
N VAL A 74 -41.53 -5.37 11.53
CA VAL A 74 -42.55 -6.13 10.82
C VAL A 74 -41.95 -7.27 10.05
N VAL A 75 -42.71 -8.35 9.97
CA VAL A 75 -42.51 -9.41 8.99
C VAL A 75 -43.53 -9.20 7.87
N TYR A 76 -43.07 -9.30 6.64
CA TYR A 76 -43.89 -9.14 5.45
C TYR A 76 -43.60 -10.25 4.45
N ILE A 77 -44.57 -10.48 3.58
CA ILE A 77 -44.45 -11.33 2.41
C ILE A 77 -44.73 -10.48 1.16
N GLN A 78 -43.95 -10.69 0.12
CA GLN A 78 -44.22 -10.16 -1.21
C GLN A 78 -44.48 -11.32 -2.16
N ILE A 79 -45.59 -11.25 -2.89
CA ILE A 79 -46.07 -12.32 -3.76
C ILE A 79 -46.22 -11.73 -5.16
N ASN A 80 -45.61 -12.37 -6.15
CA ASN A 80 -45.91 -12.12 -7.55
C ASN A 80 -47.22 -12.85 -7.88
N MET A 81 -48.26 -12.07 -8.21
CA MET A 81 -49.61 -12.60 -8.41
C MET A 81 -49.77 -13.35 -9.74
N GLU A 82 -48.85 -13.18 -10.70
CA GLU A 82 -48.91 -13.86 -12.00
C GLU A 82 -48.28 -15.25 -11.98
N ASN A 83 -47.11 -15.38 -11.36
CA ASN A 83 -46.32 -16.62 -11.40
C ASN A 83 -46.25 -17.37 -10.06
N GLY A 84 -46.82 -16.80 -8.99
CA GLY A 84 -46.88 -17.38 -7.66
C GLY A 84 -45.55 -17.39 -6.89
N GLU A 85 -44.53 -16.69 -7.37
CA GLU A 85 -43.25 -16.54 -6.65
C GLU A 85 -43.41 -15.63 -5.44
N TYR A 86 -42.67 -15.92 -4.37
CA TYR A 86 -42.81 -15.14 -3.14
C TYR A 86 -41.48 -14.95 -2.40
N TYR A 87 -41.43 -13.86 -1.66
CA TYR A 87 -40.31 -13.48 -0.80
C TYR A 87 -40.84 -13.11 0.58
N ILE A 88 -40.29 -13.73 1.62
CA ILE A 88 -40.58 -13.39 3.01
C ILE A 88 -39.40 -12.62 3.58
N GLY A 89 -39.67 -11.49 4.20
CA GLY A 89 -38.62 -10.66 4.77
C GLY A 89 -39.06 -9.95 6.03
N LYS A 90 -38.07 -9.45 6.76
CA LYS A 90 -38.25 -8.54 7.89
C LYS A 90 -37.86 -7.11 7.54
N ALA A 91 -38.50 -6.15 8.21
CA ALA A 91 -38.12 -4.75 8.15
C ALA A 91 -38.06 -4.14 9.55
N ASN A 92 -36.93 -3.50 9.85
CA ASN A 92 -36.68 -2.74 11.07
C ASN A 92 -36.39 -1.29 10.67
N ARG A 93 -37.40 -0.39 10.72
CA ARG A 93 -37.27 0.99 10.23
C ARG A 93 -37.81 2.02 11.21
N PRO A 94 -37.14 3.17 11.43
CA PRO A 94 -37.59 4.19 12.37
C PRO A 94 -38.78 5.02 11.85
N LYS A 95 -38.91 5.18 10.53
CA LYS A 95 -39.94 6.03 9.89
C LYS A 95 -40.86 5.21 8.98
N TRP A 96 -42.13 5.60 8.94
CA TRP A 96 -43.13 4.99 8.06
C TRP A 96 -42.77 5.11 6.57
N SER A 97 -42.25 6.26 6.16
CA SER A 97 -41.80 6.49 4.77
C SER A 97 -40.67 5.56 4.36
N GLU A 98 -39.75 5.26 5.28
CA GLU A 98 -38.65 4.31 5.04
C GLU A 98 -39.16 2.87 4.96
N LEU A 99 -40.13 2.50 5.80
CA LEU A 99 -40.79 1.20 5.74
C LEU A 99 -41.51 0.99 4.40
N LYS A 100 -42.29 1.99 3.96
CA LYS A 100 -43.02 1.95 2.69
C LYS A 100 -42.08 1.81 1.49
N ARG A 101 -40.93 2.50 1.50
CA ARG A 101 -39.93 2.43 0.43
C ARG A 101 -39.12 1.12 0.44
N TYR A 102 -38.91 0.52 1.60
CA TYR A 102 -38.07 -0.66 1.73
C TYR A 102 -38.73 -1.88 1.10
N GLN A 103 -38.09 -2.51 0.12
CA GLN A 103 -38.62 -3.71 -0.59
C GLN A 103 -38.04 -5.02 -0.05
N GLY A 104 -36.83 -4.99 0.49
CA GLY A 104 -36.11 -6.17 0.96
C GLY A 104 -34.62 -6.06 0.69
N SER A 105 -33.86 -7.05 1.16
CA SER A 105 -32.41 -7.16 0.92
C SER A 105 -32.03 -8.43 0.16
N GLY A 106 -32.98 -9.31 -0.15
CA GLY A 106 -32.71 -10.54 -0.90
C GLY A 106 -32.26 -10.25 -2.33
N LEU A 107 -31.08 -10.72 -2.72
CA LEU A 107 -30.50 -10.45 -4.04
C LEU A 107 -31.34 -11.06 -5.18
N LYS A 108 -31.76 -12.33 -5.03
CA LYS A 108 -32.63 -13.03 -5.99
C LYS A 108 -33.96 -12.30 -6.16
N PHE A 109 -34.59 -11.92 -5.05
CA PHE A 109 -35.83 -11.15 -5.04
C PHE A 109 -35.67 -9.76 -5.70
N LEU A 110 -34.68 -8.96 -5.30
CA LEU A 110 -34.46 -7.61 -5.85
C LEU A 110 -34.24 -7.63 -7.37
N ASN A 111 -33.50 -8.60 -7.88
CA ASN A 111 -33.28 -8.74 -9.32
C ASN A 111 -34.57 -9.02 -10.10
N LYS A 112 -35.53 -9.73 -9.51
CA LYS A 112 -36.85 -9.98 -10.13
C LYS A 112 -37.80 -8.80 -9.92
N PHE A 113 -37.86 -8.27 -8.72
CA PHE A 113 -38.67 -7.10 -8.38
C PHE A 113 -38.34 -5.89 -9.27
N ASN A 114 -37.05 -5.65 -9.55
CA ASN A 114 -36.65 -4.53 -10.42
C ASN A 114 -37.06 -4.71 -11.89
N LYS A 115 -37.36 -5.95 -12.33
CA LYS A 115 -37.84 -6.23 -13.69
C LYS A 115 -39.36 -6.20 -13.81
N ASN A 116 -40.04 -6.65 -12.76
CA ASN A 116 -41.48 -6.91 -12.76
C ASN A 116 -42.14 -6.30 -11.51
N SER A 117 -41.85 -5.03 -11.19
CA SER A 117 -42.25 -4.41 -9.91
C SER A 117 -43.76 -4.41 -9.68
N ASP A 118 -44.53 -4.31 -10.77
CA ASP A 118 -45.97 -4.08 -10.73
C ASP A 118 -46.76 -5.36 -10.46
N GLU A 119 -46.11 -6.52 -10.63
CA GLU A 119 -46.68 -7.85 -10.38
C GLU A 119 -46.59 -8.27 -8.90
N PHE A 120 -45.70 -7.62 -8.14
CA PHE A 120 -45.47 -7.96 -6.73
C PHE A 120 -46.38 -7.16 -5.79
N VAL A 121 -47.16 -7.89 -4.99
CA VAL A 121 -48.00 -7.32 -3.95
C VAL A 121 -47.40 -7.63 -2.58
N ARG A 122 -47.30 -6.62 -1.71
CA ARG A 122 -46.77 -6.76 -0.35
C ARG A 122 -47.89 -6.85 0.68
N PHE A 123 -47.76 -7.82 1.56
CA PHE A 123 -48.61 -8.00 2.73
C PHE A 123 -47.78 -8.00 4.01
N TYR A 124 -48.18 -7.21 4.99
CA TYR A 124 -47.58 -7.23 6.33
C TYR A 124 -48.32 -8.25 7.19
N ILE A 125 -47.61 -9.24 7.71
CA ILE A 125 -48.23 -10.42 8.34
C ILE A 125 -48.00 -10.50 9.85
N ALA A 126 -47.03 -9.75 10.38
CA ALA A 126 -46.78 -9.68 11.81
C ALA A 126 -46.08 -8.38 12.22
N LEU A 127 -46.37 -7.96 13.44
CA LEU A 127 -45.69 -6.88 14.16
C LEU A 127 -44.98 -7.50 15.36
N CYS A 128 -43.72 -7.12 15.57
CA CYS A 128 -42.91 -7.63 16.66
C CYS A 128 -42.48 -6.48 17.59
N LYS A 129 -42.27 -6.78 18.87
CA LYS A 129 -41.77 -5.81 19.84
C LYS A 129 -40.26 -5.66 19.66
N THR A 130 -39.50 -6.75 19.66
CA THR A 130 -38.03 -6.68 19.56
C THR A 130 -37.53 -7.06 18.18
N ALA A 131 -36.30 -6.63 17.85
CA ALA A 131 -35.65 -7.05 16.61
C ALA A 131 -35.49 -8.57 16.61
N GLU A 132 -35.05 -9.13 17.73
CA GLU A 132 -34.89 -10.57 17.98
C GLU A 132 -36.17 -11.36 17.72
N GLU A 133 -37.33 -10.88 18.18
CA GLU A 133 -38.62 -11.52 17.93
C GLU A 133 -38.97 -11.55 16.44
N THR A 134 -38.63 -10.46 15.72
CA THR A 134 -38.83 -10.39 14.26
C THR A 134 -37.97 -11.41 13.53
N GLU A 135 -36.73 -11.61 14.01
CA GLU A 135 -35.80 -12.59 13.43
C GLU A 135 -36.24 -14.02 13.71
N LEU A 136 -36.67 -14.30 14.95
CA LEU A 136 -37.14 -15.61 15.34
C LEU A 136 -38.37 -16.00 14.52
N LEU A 137 -39.31 -15.06 14.34
CA LEU A 137 -40.49 -15.29 13.51
C LEU A 137 -40.12 -15.51 12.04
N GLU A 138 -39.24 -14.68 11.47
CA GLU A 138 -38.73 -14.87 10.10
C GLU A 138 -38.04 -16.23 9.94
N SER A 139 -37.20 -16.65 10.90
CA SER A 139 -36.50 -17.95 10.86
C SER A 139 -37.44 -19.14 10.96
N THR A 140 -38.55 -18.99 11.69
CA THR A 140 -39.58 -20.02 11.82
C THR A 140 -40.35 -20.19 10.51
N LEU A 141 -40.56 -19.09 9.77
CA LEU A 141 -41.24 -19.09 8.48
C LEU A 141 -40.32 -19.58 7.35
N VAL A 142 -39.12 -19.03 7.25
CA VAL A 142 -38.13 -19.30 6.21
C VAL A 142 -37.16 -20.38 6.70
N ASN A 143 -37.68 -21.60 6.77
CA ASN A 143 -36.91 -22.81 7.11
C ASN A 143 -36.37 -23.51 5.83
N SER A 144 -35.55 -24.55 6.01
CA SER A 144 -34.95 -25.32 4.90
C SER A 144 -35.96 -25.88 3.92
N GLU A 145 -37.10 -26.36 4.43
CA GLU A 145 -38.21 -26.86 3.62
C GLU A 145 -38.87 -25.77 2.77
N LEU A 146 -38.88 -24.49 3.20
CA LEU A 146 -39.44 -23.40 2.39
C LEU A 146 -38.46 -23.05 1.27
N LEU A 147 -37.16 -23.12 1.57
CA LEU A 147 -36.10 -22.84 0.61
C LEU A 147 -36.00 -23.89 -0.50
N SER A 148 -36.48 -25.11 -0.26
CA SER A 148 -36.58 -26.14 -1.30
C SER A 148 -37.71 -25.88 -2.30
N ASP A 149 -38.63 -24.95 -2.02
CA ASP A 149 -39.65 -24.54 -2.98
C ASP A 149 -39.02 -23.70 -4.10
N GLU A 150 -39.22 -24.12 -5.34
CA GLU A 150 -38.72 -23.43 -6.53
C GLU A 150 -39.25 -21.98 -6.63
N LYS A 151 -40.46 -21.74 -6.13
CA LYS A 151 -41.13 -20.43 -6.12
C LYS A 151 -40.63 -19.51 -5.00
N CYS A 152 -39.84 -20.03 -4.06
CA CYS A 152 -39.25 -19.23 -3.00
C CYS A 152 -38.07 -18.38 -3.52
N LEU A 153 -38.12 -17.08 -3.25
CA LEU A 153 -37.07 -16.14 -3.65
C LEU A 153 -36.04 -15.90 -2.53
N ASN A 154 -36.24 -16.47 -1.34
CA ASN A 154 -35.25 -16.46 -0.27
C ASN A 154 -34.07 -17.40 -0.64
N LEU A 155 -32.84 -16.94 -0.41
CA LEU A 155 -31.62 -17.71 -0.70
C LEU A 155 -31.04 -18.41 0.53
N VAL A 156 -31.41 -17.94 1.72
CA VAL A 156 -30.90 -18.39 3.00
C VAL A 156 -32.05 -18.46 3.99
N ALA A 157 -31.90 -19.30 5.02
CA ALA A 157 -32.86 -19.37 6.11
C ALA A 157 -32.95 -18.01 6.83
N GLY A 158 -34.12 -17.74 7.41
CA GLY A 158 -34.36 -16.49 8.13
C GLY A 158 -33.49 -16.35 9.39
N GLY A 159 -33.48 -15.15 9.98
CA GLY A 159 -32.79 -14.94 11.27
C GLY A 159 -31.39 -14.33 11.18
N GLY A 160 -30.95 -13.88 10.00
CA GLY A 160 -29.58 -13.43 9.76
C GLY A 160 -29.20 -12.02 10.27
N GLY A 161 -29.77 -11.50 11.36
CA GLY A 161 -29.50 -10.10 11.79
C GLY A 161 -28.95 -9.89 13.21
N THR A 162 -28.93 -10.92 14.06
CA THR A 162 -28.48 -10.87 15.47
C THR A 162 -27.11 -11.46 15.71
N THR A 163 -26.41 -11.96 14.69
CA THR A 163 -25.00 -12.31 14.89
C THR A 163 -24.27 -11.02 15.24
N LYS A 164 -23.72 -10.95 16.47
CA LYS A 164 -22.70 -9.98 16.88
C LYS A 164 -21.86 -9.68 15.65
N HIS A 165 -22.06 -8.52 15.03
CA HIS A 165 -21.33 -8.19 13.82
C HIS A 165 -19.87 -8.36 14.17
N HIS A 166 -19.21 -9.34 13.56
CA HIS A 166 -17.79 -9.51 13.72
C HIS A 166 -17.18 -8.15 13.49
N SER A 167 -16.34 -7.70 14.43
CA SER A 167 -15.68 -6.41 14.28
C SER A 167 -15.01 -6.35 12.90
N ILE A 168 -14.86 -5.14 12.34
CA ILE A 168 -14.20 -5.00 11.02
C ILE A 168 -12.83 -5.70 11.03
N ALA A 169 -12.16 -5.74 12.19
CA ALA A 169 -10.94 -6.49 12.42
C ALA A 169 -11.15 -8.01 12.30
N GLU A 170 -12.09 -8.60 13.05
CA GLU A 170 -12.40 -10.04 12.98
C GLU A 170 -12.82 -10.48 11.57
N THR A 171 -13.63 -9.67 10.89
CA THR A 171 -14.06 -9.97 9.52
C THR A 171 -12.86 -9.94 8.55
N ARG A 172 -11.92 -9.01 8.74
CA ARG A 172 -10.69 -8.95 7.94
C ARG A 172 -9.77 -10.13 8.22
N GLU A 173 -9.69 -10.57 9.47
CA GLU A 173 -8.87 -11.71 9.88
C GLU A 173 -9.41 -13.02 9.31
N LYS A 174 -10.71 -13.28 9.46
CA LYS A 174 -11.38 -14.43 8.83
C LYS A 174 -11.23 -14.44 7.31
N LYS A 175 -11.37 -13.29 6.65
CA LYS A 175 -11.11 -13.19 5.20
C LYS A 175 -9.66 -13.52 4.86
N ARG A 176 -8.70 -13.04 5.65
CA ARG A 176 -7.28 -13.38 5.45
C ARG A 176 -7.00 -14.86 5.65
N GLU A 177 -7.57 -15.47 6.69
CA GLU A 177 -7.45 -16.91 6.94
C GLU A 177 -8.04 -17.72 5.79
N TYR A 178 -9.25 -17.36 5.34
CA TYR A 178 -9.90 -18.00 4.20
C TYR A 178 -9.08 -17.88 2.91
N MET A 179 -8.51 -16.70 2.63
CA MET A 179 -7.62 -16.51 1.47
C MET A 179 -6.31 -17.30 1.58
N LYS A 180 -5.81 -17.54 2.80
CA LYS A 180 -4.62 -18.37 3.04
C LYS A 180 -4.91 -19.86 2.88
N SER A 181 -6.11 -20.31 3.26
CA SER A 181 -6.50 -21.72 3.15
C SER A 181 -6.97 -22.12 1.75
N HIS A 182 -7.34 -21.16 0.90
CA HIS A 182 -7.80 -21.42 -0.47
C HIS A 182 -7.00 -20.62 -1.53
N PRO A 183 -5.67 -20.72 -1.56
CA PRO A 183 -4.83 -19.94 -2.49
C PRO A 183 -5.19 -20.18 -3.96
N GLU A 184 -5.65 -21.38 -4.32
CA GLU A 184 -6.05 -21.78 -5.67
C GLU A 184 -7.20 -20.93 -6.25
N GLN A 185 -8.15 -20.49 -5.41
CA GLN A 185 -9.26 -19.64 -5.85
C GLN A 185 -8.81 -18.20 -6.16
N PHE A 186 -7.78 -17.72 -5.45
CA PHE A 186 -7.35 -16.32 -5.52
C PHE A 186 -6.09 -16.10 -6.36
N GLN A 187 -5.27 -17.12 -6.58
CA GLN A 187 -4.04 -17.04 -7.36
C GLN A 187 -4.26 -16.45 -8.77
N PRO A 188 -5.22 -16.94 -9.59
CA PRO A 188 -5.43 -16.42 -10.93
C PRO A 188 -5.83 -14.93 -10.92
N MET A 189 -6.69 -14.54 -9.97
CA MET A 189 -7.10 -13.15 -9.79
C MET A 189 -5.92 -12.27 -9.35
N LEU A 190 -5.10 -12.75 -8.40
CA LEU A 190 -3.92 -12.02 -7.92
C LEU A 190 -2.86 -11.90 -9.00
N GLU A 191 -2.70 -12.91 -9.85
CA GLU A 191 -1.78 -12.90 -10.98
C GLU A 191 -2.26 -11.98 -12.09
N ALA A 192 -3.55 -12.02 -12.44
CA ALA A 192 -4.15 -11.05 -13.36
C ALA A 192 -4.02 -9.61 -12.85
N SER A 193 -4.22 -9.40 -11.54
CA SER A 193 -4.00 -8.11 -10.90
C SER A 193 -2.53 -7.69 -10.94
N LYS A 194 -1.60 -8.58 -10.57
CA LYS A 194 -0.16 -8.34 -10.69
C LYS A 194 0.20 -7.98 -12.12
N ASN A 195 -0.26 -8.73 -13.12
CA ASN A 195 0.00 -8.45 -14.52
C ASN A 195 -0.60 -7.10 -14.95
N ALA A 196 -1.82 -6.75 -14.52
CA ALA A 196 -2.40 -5.43 -14.77
C ALA A 196 -1.60 -4.28 -14.12
N PHE A 197 -0.95 -4.51 -12.97
CA PHE A 197 -0.17 -3.51 -12.25
C PHE A 197 1.35 -3.55 -12.53
N GLN A 198 1.87 -4.65 -13.07
CA GLN A 198 3.27 -4.89 -13.41
C GLN A 198 3.52 -4.82 -14.93
N SER A 199 2.49 -4.77 -15.77
CA SER A 199 2.65 -4.66 -17.24
C SER A 199 3.07 -3.24 -17.66
N GLY A 200 4.36 -2.99 -17.52
CA GLY A 200 5.11 -2.06 -18.36
C GLY A 200 4.83 -0.56 -18.16
N ASP A 201 5.42 0.22 -19.06
CA ASP A 201 5.42 1.67 -19.02
C ASP A 201 4.25 2.27 -19.82
N THR A 202 3.03 1.91 -19.41
CA THR A 202 1.80 2.39 -20.07
C THR A 202 1.51 3.86 -19.72
N PRO A 203 0.89 4.63 -20.63
CA PRO A 203 0.51 6.02 -20.35
C PRO A 203 -0.35 6.18 -19.09
N ALA A 204 -1.27 5.23 -18.83
CA ALA A 204 -2.11 5.24 -17.64
C ALA A 204 -1.30 5.08 -16.33
N LEU A 205 -0.30 4.19 -16.33
CA LEU A 205 0.60 4.00 -15.18
C LEU A 205 1.52 5.20 -14.96
N ARG A 206 2.02 5.83 -16.04
CA ARG A 206 2.77 7.10 -15.94
C ARG A 206 1.90 8.20 -15.34
N ALA A 207 0.69 8.40 -15.84
CA ALA A 207 -0.24 9.42 -15.35
C ALA A 207 -0.62 9.19 -13.88
N ARG A 208 -0.84 7.94 -13.48
CA ARG A 208 -1.05 7.59 -12.06
C ARG A 208 0.18 7.90 -11.21
N SER A 209 1.37 7.50 -11.66
CA SER A 209 2.63 7.74 -10.94
C SER A 209 2.91 9.24 -10.77
N GLN A 210 2.61 10.05 -11.80
CA GLN A 210 2.69 11.51 -11.73
C GLN A 210 1.68 12.09 -10.74
N ARG A 211 0.42 11.62 -10.73
CA ARG A 211 -0.59 12.04 -9.73
C ARG A 211 -0.16 11.72 -8.30
N ILE A 212 0.37 10.51 -8.09
CA ILE A 212 0.92 10.10 -6.78
C ILE A 212 2.09 11.01 -6.42
N LYS A 213 3.03 11.24 -7.33
CA LYS A 213 4.17 12.14 -7.10
C LYS A 213 3.71 13.54 -6.71
N LYS A 214 2.70 14.09 -7.40
CA LYS A 214 2.10 15.40 -7.12
C LYS A 214 1.46 15.45 -5.73
N ALA A 215 0.67 14.44 -5.37
CA ALA A 215 0.04 14.34 -4.05
C ALA A 215 1.09 14.19 -2.93
N MET A 216 2.13 13.37 -3.14
CA MET A 216 3.22 13.20 -2.17
C MET A 216 4.15 14.42 -2.06
N SER A 217 4.17 15.27 -3.08
CA SER A 217 4.90 16.55 -3.05
C SER A 217 4.11 17.68 -2.39
N ASP A 218 2.81 17.51 -2.16
CA ASP A 218 1.97 18.47 -1.45
C ASP A 218 2.41 18.59 0.01
N GLU A 219 2.56 19.81 0.50
CA GLU A 219 3.09 20.11 1.82
C GLU A 219 2.22 19.51 2.92
N LYS A 220 0.89 19.64 2.78
CA LYS A 220 -0.07 19.06 3.72
C LYS A 220 0.11 17.54 3.86
N TYR A 221 0.40 16.85 2.76
CA TYR A 221 0.59 15.41 2.78
C TYR A 221 1.94 15.03 3.41
N ARG A 222 2.98 15.83 3.15
CA ARG A 222 4.31 15.65 3.75
C ARG A 222 4.27 15.84 5.27
N GLU A 223 3.61 16.88 5.74
CA GLU A 223 3.41 17.15 7.17
C GLU A 223 2.66 16.01 7.85
N MET A 224 1.51 15.61 7.31
CA MET A 224 0.72 14.48 7.83
C MET A 224 1.56 13.19 7.90
N THR A 225 2.37 12.92 6.89
CA THR A 225 3.23 11.73 6.85
C THR A 225 4.33 11.82 7.91
N SER A 226 4.94 12.99 8.06
CA SER A 226 5.96 13.27 9.09
C SER A 226 5.40 13.07 10.50
N GLU A 227 4.23 13.62 10.79
CA GLU A 227 3.54 13.45 12.08
C GLU A 227 3.23 11.98 12.37
N ARG A 228 2.73 11.24 11.38
CA ARG A 228 2.49 9.81 11.52
C ARG A 228 3.76 9.04 11.86
N ILE A 229 4.88 9.37 11.23
CA ILE A 229 6.17 8.73 11.52
C ILE A 229 6.65 9.09 12.94
N LYS A 230 6.55 10.37 13.34
CA LYS A 230 6.88 10.79 14.72
C LYS A 230 6.03 10.06 15.75
N ASN A 231 4.73 9.98 15.52
CA ASN A 231 3.80 9.26 16.38
C ASN A 231 4.10 7.75 16.42
N TRP A 232 4.47 7.13 15.30
CA TRP A 232 4.84 5.73 15.26
C TRP A 232 6.14 5.46 16.03
N MET A 233 7.16 6.33 15.86
CA MET A 233 8.42 6.26 16.60
C MET A 233 8.19 6.42 18.11
N ALA A 234 7.29 7.31 18.53
CA ALA A 234 6.96 7.50 19.94
C ALA A 234 6.17 6.33 20.53
N LYS A 235 5.20 5.78 19.78
CA LYS A 235 4.33 4.69 20.26
C LYS A 235 5.01 3.31 20.19
N ASN A 236 5.87 3.07 19.20
CA ASN A 236 6.47 1.76 18.93
C ASN A 236 7.97 1.88 18.56
N PRO A 237 8.83 2.35 19.49
CA PRO A 237 10.23 2.64 19.19
C PRO A 237 11.04 1.41 18.75
N GLY A 238 10.78 0.23 19.35
CA GLY A 238 11.47 -1.01 19.01
C GLY A 238 11.15 -1.51 17.60
N GLU A 239 9.88 -1.49 17.21
CA GLU A 239 9.45 -1.88 15.85
C GLU A 239 10.01 -0.91 14.80
N TYR A 240 9.99 0.39 15.09
CA TYR A 240 10.57 1.40 14.22
C TYR A 240 12.07 1.15 14.00
N ALA A 241 12.84 0.92 15.08
CA ALA A 241 14.27 0.64 14.98
C ALA A 241 14.55 -0.63 14.16
N LYS A 242 13.78 -1.70 14.37
CA LYS A 242 13.88 -2.93 13.57
C LYS A 242 13.56 -2.68 12.10
N ALA A 243 12.52 -1.93 11.78
CA ALA A 243 12.16 -1.57 10.41
C ALA A 243 13.26 -0.73 9.73
N ARG A 244 13.89 0.21 10.46
CA ARG A 244 15.02 0.99 9.95
C ARG A 244 16.25 0.12 9.68
N LYS A 245 16.55 -0.84 10.57
CA LYS A 245 17.64 -1.81 10.39
C LYS A 245 17.42 -2.67 9.14
N ASN A 246 16.22 -3.25 9.01
CA ASN A 246 15.87 -4.07 7.85
C ASN A 246 15.96 -3.29 6.54
N ASN A 247 15.48 -2.04 6.51
CA ASN A 247 15.62 -1.17 5.34
C ASN A 247 17.09 -0.90 5.00
N HIS A 248 17.95 -0.67 5.99
CA HIS A 248 19.38 -0.47 5.79
C HIS A 248 20.05 -1.71 5.19
N GLU A 249 19.70 -2.90 5.69
CA GLU A 249 20.21 -4.17 5.18
C GLU A 249 19.74 -4.44 3.74
N ALA A 250 18.46 -4.19 3.44
CA ALA A 250 17.91 -4.33 2.10
C ALA A 250 18.62 -3.41 1.07
N ILE A 251 18.95 -2.18 1.47
CA ILE A 251 19.68 -1.22 0.63
C ILE A 251 21.13 -1.65 0.36
N LYS A 252 21.74 -2.43 1.26
CA LYS A 252 23.12 -2.92 1.10
C LYS A 252 23.25 -4.09 0.13
N THR A 253 22.16 -4.69 -0.30
CA THR A 253 22.21 -5.79 -1.26
C THR A 253 22.88 -5.34 -2.58
N PRO A 254 23.74 -6.17 -3.20
CA PRO A 254 24.43 -5.80 -4.44
C PRO A 254 23.46 -5.40 -5.56
N GLU A 255 22.32 -6.08 -5.66
CA GLU A 255 21.27 -5.78 -6.64
C GLU A 255 20.68 -4.37 -6.44
N SER A 256 20.35 -4.01 -5.20
CA SER A 256 19.82 -2.68 -4.88
C SER A 256 20.86 -1.59 -5.15
N GLN A 257 22.13 -1.84 -4.79
CA GLN A 257 23.24 -0.93 -5.08
C GLN A 257 23.44 -0.73 -6.58
N ALA A 258 23.42 -1.81 -7.36
CA ALA A 258 23.55 -1.75 -8.82
C ALA A 258 22.39 -0.95 -9.45
N LYS A 259 21.15 -1.20 -9.04
CA LYS A 259 19.97 -0.45 -9.51
C LYS A 259 20.06 1.03 -9.18
N ARG A 260 20.46 1.38 -7.95
CA ARG A 260 20.64 2.78 -7.54
C ARG A 260 21.75 3.47 -8.32
N LYS A 261 22.87 2.77 -8.56
CA LYS A 261 23.98 3.29 -9.38
C LYS A 261 23.51 3.54 -10.81
N ALA A 262 22.86 2.57 -11.46
CA ALA A 262 22.33 2.72 -12.81
C ALA A 262 21.31 3.87 -12.92
N SER A 263 20.43 4.02 -11.92
CA SER A 263 19.49 5.14 -11.87
C SER A 263 20.20 6.49 -11.71
N PHE A 264 21.26 6.55 -10.92
CA PHE A 264 22.03 7.77 -10.71
C PHE A 264 22.84 8.14 -11.96
N ASP A 265 23.49 7.16 -12.60
CA ASP A 265 24.23 7.35 -13.86
C ASP A 265 23.30 7.84 -14.97
N ASN A 266 22.09 7.29 -15.07
CA ASN A 266 21.07 7.77 -16.00
C ASN A 266 20.61 9.20 -15.67
N TRP A 267 20.43 9.53 -14.39
CA TRP A 267 20.10 10.90 -13.98
C TRP A 267 21.22 11.89 -14.33
N ILE A 268 22.49 11.52 -14.14
CA ILE A 268 23.65 12.34 -14.55
C ILE A 268 23.63 12.58 -16.06
N LYS A 269 23.40 11.52 -16.86
CA LYS A 269 23.35 11.63 -18.32
C LYS A 269 22.26 12.58 -18.80
N ASN A 270 21.11 12.59 -18.12
CA ASN A 270 19.96 13.41 -18.50
C ASN A 270 20.00 14.83 -17.89
N ASN A 271 20.80 15.08 -16.85
CA ASN A 271 20.83 16.37 -16.12
C ASN A 271 22.28 16.80 -15.82
N PRO A 272 23.12 17.04 -16.84
CA PRO A 272 24.55 17.29 -16.64
C PRO A 272 24.83 18.59 -15.86
N GLU A 273 24.08 19.65 -16.10
CA GLU A 273 24.25 20.95 -15.43
C GLU A 273 23.84 20.89 -13.95
N GLU A 274 22.68 20.27 -13.65
CA GLU A 274 22.24 20.06 -12.27
C GLU A 274 23.23 19.20 -11.50
N TYR A 275 23.81 18.19 -12.14
CA TYR A 275 24.84 17.36 -11.55
C TYR A 275 26.10 18.16 -11.20
N GLN A 276 26.56 19.04 -12.09
CA GLN A 276 27.71 19.92 -11.80
C GLN A 276 27.43 20.85 -10.62
N ALA A 277 26.25 21.49 -10.59
CA ALA A 277 25.85 22.34 -9.47
C ALA A 277 25.77 21.55 -8.15
N TRP A 278 25.21 20.34 -8.20
CA TRP A 278 25.16 19.44 -7.05
C TRP A 278 26.56 19.03 -6.57
N GLN A 279 27.47 18.70 -7.48
CA GLN A 279 28.87 18.38 -7.16
C GLN A 279 29.57 19.56 -6.49
N GLN A 280 29.42 20.78 -7.03
CA GLN A 280 30.01 21.98 -6.43
C GLN A 280 29.47 22.25 -5.02
N LYS A 281 28.15 22.12 -4.83
CA LYS A 281 27.51 22.25 -3.50
C LYS A 281 27.99 21.18 -2.51
N LEU A 282 28.20 19.97 -2.99
CA LEU A 282 28.69 18.85 -2.19
C LEU A 282 30.17 19.02 -1.82
N ILE A 283 30.99 19.57 -2.72
CA ILE A 283 32.37 19.95 -2.43
C ILE A 283 32.38 21.07 -1.40
N SER A 284 31.67 22.17 -1.64
CA SER A 284 31.68 23.34 -0.76
C SER A 284 31.23 23.01 0.66
N SER A 285 30.16 22.22 0.81
CA SER A 285 29.68 21.76 2.12
C SER A 285 30.68 20.86 2.86
N ARG A 286 31.47 20.06 2.13
CA ARG A 286 32.48 19.17 2.72
C ARG A 286 33.81 19.85 3.01
N THR A 287 34.13 20.93 2.30
CA THR A 287 35.40 21.65 2.41
C THR A 287 35.34 22.88 3.30
N THR A 288 34.19 23.18 3.92
CA THR A 288 34.11 24.26 4.93
C THR A 288 35.10 24.00 6.07
N PRO A 289 35.69 25.05 6.66
CA PRO A 289 36.59 24.90 7.81
C PRO A 289 35.95 24.10 8.95
N GLU A 290 34.69 24.39 9.26
CA GLU A 290 33.92 23.71 10.31
C GLU A 290 33.73 22.21 10.03
N ALA A 291 33.34 21.83 8.80
CA ALA A 291 33.17 20.43 8.44
C ALA A 291 34.50 19.67 8.49
N ASN A 292 35.59 20.31 8.06
CA ASN A 292 36.93 19.74 8.14
C ASN A 292 37.38 19.53 9.59
N GLU A 293 37.15 20.50 10.49
CA GLU A 293 37.50 20.34 11.91
C GLU A 293 36.67 19.25 12.58
N LYS A 294 35.35 19.19 12.34
CA LYS A 294 34.50 18.09 12.82
C LYS A 294 34.98 16.72 12.33
N ARG A 295 35.37 16.64 11.05
CA ARG A 295 35.92 15.41 10.47
C ARG A 295 37.25 15.02 11.12
N LYS A 296 38.16 15.97 11.35
CA LYS A 296 39.43 15.72 12.03
C LYS A 296 39.19 15.21 13.45
N ALA A 297 38.31 15.86 14.21
CA ALA A 297 37.96 15.45 15.57
C ALA A 297 37.38 14.03 15.59
N SER A 298 36.42 13.74 14.71
CA SER A 298 35.82 12.40 14.60
C SER A 298 36.83 11.32 14.20
N LEU A 299 37.75 11.62 13.28
CA LEU A 299 38.81 10.68 12.88
C LEU A 299 39.81 10.42 14.01
N ARG A 300 40.12 11.42 14.84
CA ARG A 300 40.96 11.25 16.03
C ARG A 300 40.28 10.35 17.05
N GLU A 301 39.04 10.65 17.40
CA GLU A 301 38.25 9.86 18.35
C GLU A 301 38.08 8.40 17.88
N TRP A 302 37.79 8.21 16.59
CA TRP A 302 37.68 6.86 16.02
C TRP A 302 39.02 6.11 16.05
N GLY A 303 40.13 6.82 15.79
CA GLY A 303 41.47 6.27 15.82
C GLY A 303 41.91 5.84 17.22
N GLU A 304 41.59 6.63 18.24
CA GLU A 304 41.79 6.29 19.65
C GLU A 304 41.02 5.03 20.05
N LYS A 305 39.76 4.91 19.58
CA LYS A 305 38.92 3.73 19.81
C LYS A 305 39.34 2.50 18.99
N ASN A 306 40.05 2.67 17.87
CA ASN A 306 40.37 1.60 16.90
C ASN A 306 41.81 1.73 16.35
N PRO A 307 42.86 1.64 17.19
CA PRO A 307 44.23 2.00 16.80
C PRO A 307 44.79 1.12 15.67
N GLN A 308 44.57 -0.19 15.71
CA GLN A 308 45.07 -1.12 14.69
C GLN A 308 44.46 -0.84 13.32
N LYS A 309 43.13 -0.70 13.24
CA LYS A 309 42.42 -0.39 11.99
C LYS A 309 42.77 1.00 11.46
N ALA A 310 43.01 1.97 12.35
CA ALA A 310 43.46 3.30 11.96
C ALA A 310 44.86 3.27 11.30
N HIS A 311 45.77 2.49 11.86
CA HIS A 311 47.10 2.30 11.30
C HIS A 311 47.07 1.58 9.94
N GLU A 312 46.26 0.52 9.79
CA GLU A 312 46.05 -0.13 8.49
C GLU A 312 45.48 0.83 7.44
N ASN A 313 44.44 1.59 7.80
CA ASN A 313 43.86 2.60 6.92
C ASN A 313 44.86 3.70 6.55
N ALA A 314 45.79 4.06 7.45
CA ALA A 314 46.87 4.99 7.15
C ALA A 314 47.86 4.40 6.14
N LYS A 315 48.25 3.12 6.30
CA LYS A 315 49.10 2.41 5.34
C LYS A 315 48.46 2.31 3.96
N ILE A 316 47.18 1.95 3.88
CA ILE A 316 46.45 1.85 2.61
C ILE A 316 46.41 3.22 1.92
N ARG A 317 46.09 4.29 2.66
CA ARG A 317 46.09 5.67 2.12
C ARG A 317 47.47 6.10 1.64
N ALA A 318 48.52 5.80 2.40
CA ALA A 318 49.88 6.12 2.01
C ALA A 318 50.29 5.38 0.73
N LYS A 319 49.97 4.08 0.61
CA LYS A 319 50.24 3.29 -0.59
C LYS A 319 49.49 3.83 -1.81
N ALA A 320 48.19 4.07 -1.70
CA ALA A 320 47.39 4.64 -2.80
C ALA A 320 47.88 6.04 -3.22
N SER A 321 48.29 6.87 -2.25
CA SER A 321 48.91 8.17 -2.55
C SER A 321 50.25 8.02 -3.27
N ALA A 322 51.07 7.06 -2.86
CA ALA A 322 52.35 6.77 -3.50
C ALA A 322 52.16 6.27 -4.95
N GLU A 323 51.17 5.42 -5.21
CA GLU A 323 50.81 4.96 -6.55
C GLU A 323 50.30 6.12 -7.42
N LYS A 324 49.40 6.97 -6.90
CA LYS A 324 48.88 8.12 -7.65
C LYS A 324 49.97 9.15 -8.00
N LEU A 325 50.93 9.33 -7.11
CA LEU A 325 52.01 10.32 -7.26
C LEU A 325 53.29 9.71 -7.84
N SER A 326 53.34 8.40 -8.09
CA SER A 326 54.51 7.75 -8.68
C SER A 326 54.66 8.21 -10.12
N LYS A 327 55.73 8.95 -10.38
CA LYS A 327 56.15 9.36 -11.72
C LYS A 327 57.44 8.61 -12.08
N ALA A 328 57.53 8.17 -13.33
CA ALA A 328 58.75 7.60 -13.87
C ALA A 328 59.90 8.62 -13.82
N VAL A 329 61.10 8.15 -13.50
CA VAL A 329 62.30 8.99 -13.38
C VAL A 329 63.46 8.37 -14.12
N CYS A 330 64.31 9.22 -14.66
CA CYS A 330 65.52 8.83 -15.36
C CYS A 330 66.75 9.26 -14.55
N MET A 331 67.71 8.35 -14.47
CA MET A 331 69.04 8.59 -13.94
C MET A 331 69.93 9.04 -15.10
N ILE A 332 70.50 10.23 -14.99
CA ILE A 332 71.27 10.88 -16.03
C ILE A 332 72.71 11.05 -15.55
N ASP A 333 73.66 10.73 -16.42
CA ASP A 333 75.06 11.02 -16.15
C ASP A 333 75.33 12.53 -16.24
N MET A 334 76.04 13.07 -15.27
CA MET A 334 76.26 14.52 -15.21
C MET A 334 77.34 15.00 -16.18
N GLN A 335 78.23 14.12 -16.64
CA GLN A 335 79.33 14.49 -17.54
C GLN A 335 78.90 14.38 -19.00
N SER A 336 78.28 13.26 -19.39
CA SER A 336 77.81 13.05 -20.76
C SER A 336 76.40 13.60 -21.01
N GLY A 337 75.58 13.75 -19.98
CA GLY A 337 74.17 14.12 -20.11
C GLY A 337 73.28 12.98 -20.63
N GLU A 338 73.83 11.77 -20.80
CA GLU A 338 73.10 10.62 -21.30
C GLU A 338 72.24 9.95 -20.23
N ILE A 339 71.14 9.34 -20.66
CA ILE A 339 70.25 8.57 -19.78
C ILE A 339 70.90 7.22 -19.50
N LEU A 340 71.36 7.03 -18.26
CA LEU A 340 71.94 5.76 -17.83
C LEU A 340 70.88 4.69 -17.59
N LYS A 341 69.74 5.07 -17.00
CA LYS A 341 68.66 4.14 -16.67
C LYS A 341 67.33 4.84 -16.41
N THR A 342 66.25 4.23 -16.87
CA THR A 342 64.87 4.68 -16.60
C THR A 342 64.21 3.79 -15.57
N PHE A 343 63.52 4.40 -14.61
CA PHE A 343 62.80 3.72 -13.54
C PHE A 343 61.31 4.06 -13.59
N PRO A 344 60.43 3.09 -13.31
CA PRO A 344 58.98 3.33 -13.30
C PRO A 344 58.55 4.28 -12.18
N SER A 345 59.36 4.43 -11.12
CA SER A 345 59.10 5.39 -10.05
C SER A 345 60.36 5.79 -9.30
N GLN A 346 60.29 6.91 -8.56
CA GLN A 346 61.33 7.32 -7.60
C GLN A 346 61.63 6.24 -6.54
N HIS A 347 60.62 5.47 -6.13
CA HIS A 347 60.78 4.37 -5.17
C HIS A 347 61.54 3.20 -5.78
N ALA A 348 61.32 2.90 -7.06
CA ALA A 348 62.07 1.87 -7.78
C ALA A 348 63.54 2.29 -7.97
N ALA A 349 63.79 3.56 -8.31
CA ALA A 349 65.14 4.12 -8.39
C ALA A 349 65.88 4.04 -7.04
N ALA A 350 65.21 4.41 -5.95
CA ALA A 350 65.76 4.31 -4.61
C ALA A 350 66.09 2.88 -4.20
N LYS A 351 65.21 1.92 -4.50
CA LYS A 351 65.46 0.50 -4.25
C LYS A 351 66.70 0.02 -5.00
N TRP A 352 66.82 0.38 -6.28
CA TRP A 352 68.00 0.05 -7.08
C TRP A 352 69.28 0.64 -6.50
N LEU A 353 69.27 1.90 -6.04
CA LEU A 353 70.44 2.52 -5.40
C LEU A 353 70.87 1.78 -4.13
N VAL A 354 69.92 1.29 -3.32
CA VAL A 354 70.23 0.52 -2.11
C VAL A 354 70.79 -0.85 -2.46
N GLU A 355 70.15 -1.56 -3.39
CA GLU A 355 70.59 -2.90 -3.86
C GLU A 355 72.00 -2.87 -4.47
N ASN A 356 72.39 -1.76 -5.12
CA ASN A 356 73.71 -1.58 -5.72
C ASN A 356 74.72 -0.90 -4.78
N GLY A 357 74.41 -0.81 -3.47
CA GLY A 357 75.31 -0.24 -2.45
C GLY A 357 75.59 1.26 -2.62
N LYS A 358 74.85 1.98 -3.47
CA LYS A 358 75.00 3.42 -3.71
C LYS A 358 74.29 4.27 -2.65
N ALA A 359 73.28 3.71 -1.96
CA ALA A 359 72.57 4.35 -0.87
C ALA A 359 72.42 3.41 0.34
N LYS A 360 72.41 3.96 1.56
CA LYS A 360 72.32 3.18 2.81
C LYS A 360 70.91 2.66 3.11
N ASN A 361 69.86 3.37 2.68
CA ASN A 361 68.46 3.01 2.93
C ASN A 361 67.53 3.66 1.90
N LEU A 362 66.25 3.24 1.90
CA LEU A 362 65.22 3.71 0.97
C LEU A 362 64.81 5.18 1.19
N ASN A 363 65.29 5.86 2.24
CA ASN A 363 65.00 7.28 2.43
C ASN A 363 65.70 8.16 1.36
N CYS A 364 66.57 7.58 0.53
CA CYS A 364 67.14 8.23 -0.64
C CYS A 364 66.10 8.71 -1.67
N VAL A 365 64.86 8.20 -1.64
CA VAL A 365 63.72 8.71 -2.43
C VAL A 365 63.55 10.21 -2.27
N SER A 366 63.69 10.76 -1.05
CA SER A 366 63.50 12.19 -0.81
C SER A 366 64.57 13.04 -1.50
N SER A 367 65.80 12.52 -1.60
CA SER A 367 66.91 13.16 -2.30
C SER A 367 66.73 13.12 -3.81
N ILE A 368 66.31 11.97 -4.37
CA ILE A 368 65.93 11.86 -5.80
C ILE A 368 64.81 12.86 -6.11
N SER A 369 63.75 12.86 -5.30
CA SER A 369 62.60 13.76 -5.46
C SER A 369 62.97 15.23 -5.40
N SER A 370 63.90 15.60 -4.52
CA SER A 370 64.39 16.98 -4.39
C SER A 370 65.17 17.45 -5.62
N VAL A 371 65.88 16.54 -6.31
CA VAL A 371 66.57 16.84 -7.57
C VAL A 371 65.55 16.98 -8.70
N CYS A 372 64.63 16.03 -8.86
CA CYS A 372 63.60 16.10 -9.90
C CYS A 372 62.74 17.37 -9.78
N LEU A 373 62.37 17.76 -8.56
CA LEU A 373 61.57 18.97 -8.31
C LEU A 373 62.40 20.26 -8.29
N ARG A 374 63.72 20.17 -8.51
CA ARG A 374 64.67 21.30 -8.43
C ARG A 374 64.47 22.12 -7.15
N LYS A 375 64.31 21.44 -6.02
CA LYS A 375 64.12 22.10 -4.72
C LYS A 375 65.32 23.01 -4.41
N PRO A 376 65.09 24.19 -3.83
CA PRO A 376 66.17 25.09 -3.46
C PRO A 376 67.13 24.42 -2.48
N CYS A 377 68.42 24.71 -2.63
CA CYS A 377 69.44 24.26 -1.70
C CYS A 377 69.25 24.94 -0.34
N SER A 378 69.57 24.24 0.75
CA SER A 378 69.51 24.79 2.12
C SER A 378 70.45 25.99 2.34
N THR A 379 71.40 26.19 1.44
CA THR A 379 72.33 27.32 1.41
C THR A 379 71.75 28.58 0.76
N GLY A 380 70.48 28.55 0.31
CA GLY A 380 69.78 29.73 -0.23
C GLY A 380 70.09 30.10 -1.68
N TYR A 381 71.17 29.56 -2.27
CA TYR A 381 71.53 29.81 -3.67
C TYR A 381 71.41 28.55 -4.52
N GLY A 382 70.58 28.63 -5.57
CA GLY A 382 70.39 27.58 -6.58
C GLY A 382 69.50 26.41 -6.14
N TYR A 383 69.37 25.43 -7.04
CA TYR A 383 68.60 24.21 -6.83
C TYR A 383 69.52 22.99 -6.68
N ARG A 384 69.02 21.92 -6.04
CA ARG A 384 69.77 20.68 -5.91
C ARG A 384 69.97 20.03 -7.29
N LYS A 385 71.21 20.01 -7.77
CA LYS A 385 71.57 19.52 -9.12
C LYS A 385 71.82 18.01 -9.21
N LYS A 386 72.08 17.33 -8.09
CA LYS A 386 72.42 15.90 -8.08
C LYS A 386 72.05 15.20 -6.79
N ALA A 387 71.85 13.89 -6.88
CA ALA A 387 71.75 12.98 -5.74
C ALA A 387 72.49 11.68 -6.06
N TYR A 388 73.34 11.25 -5.12
CA TYR A 388 74.14 10.02 -5.24
C TYR A 388 75.05 9.97 -6.47
N GLY A 389 75.51 11.13 -6.94
CA GLY A 389 76.39 11.24 -8.11
C GLY A 389 75.68 11.40 -9.45
N TYR A 390 74.35 11.35 -9.49
CA TYR A 390 73.56 11.42 -10.72
C TYR A 390 72.62 12.63 -10.74
N ASP A 391 72.30 13.12 -11.94
CA ASP A 391 71.14 13.98 -12.16
C ASP A 391 69.88 13.09 -12.26
N TRP A 392 68.74 13.63 -11.82
CA TRP A 392 67.47 12.90 -11.77
C TRP A 392 66.37 13.77 -12.33
N ARG A 393 65.71 13.30 -13.38
CA ARG A 393 64.59 14.03 -14.01
C ARG A 393 63.37 13.15 -14.12
N PHE A 394 62.19 13.76 -14.14
CA PHE A 394 60.99 13.01 -14.50
C PHE A 394 61.08 12.62 -15.97
N ALA A 395 60.67 11.40 -16.31
CA ALA A 395 60.71 10.92 -17.68
C ALA A 395 59.90 11.82 -18.64
N SER A 396 58.84 12.47 -18.14
CA SER A 396 58.03 13.45 -18.88
C SER A 396 58.76 14.75 -19.22
N GLU A 397 59.87 15.06 -18.57
CA GLU A 397 60.64 16.31 -18.76
C GLU A 397 61.82 16.13 -19.72
N ILE A 398 62.10 14.89 -20.12
CA ILE A 398 63.15 14.58 -21.09
C ILE A 398 62.47 14.56 -22.44
N GLN A 399 62.50 15.69 -23.15
CA GLN A 399 62.20 15.71 -24.57
C GLN A 399 63.26 14.85 -25.26
N ILE A 400 62.82 13.78 -25.91
CA ILE A 400 63.65 13.06 -26.87
C ILE A 400 64.00 14.09 -27.95
N LYS A 401 65.27 14.49 -28.02
CA LYS A 401 65.78 15.14 -29.22
C LYS A 401 65.85 14.03 -30.26
N ASP A 402 64.88 14.01 -31.17
CA ASP A 402 65.03 13.29 -32.44
C ASP A 402 66.14 13.95 -33.27
#